data_AF-A0A7C0XPM0-F1
#
_entry.id   AF-A0A7C0XPM0-F1
#
_cell.length_a   1.000
_cell.length_b   1.000
_cell.length_c   1.000
_cell.angle_alpha   90.00
_cell.angle_beta   90.00
_cell.angle_gamma   90.00
#
_symmetry.space_group_name_H-M   'P 1'
#
loop_
_entity.id
_entity.type
_entity.pdbx_description
1 polymer ?
#
loop_
_entity_poly.entity_id
_entity_poly.type
_entity_poly.pdbx_seq_one_letter_code
_entity_poly.pdbx_strand_id
1 'polypeptide(L)'
;MEIEELPGVGQKIAEKLKEAGYYTLESIATATVSELVEVGLGEASAIKIINAARENLQMGFETGLDVMKKRESIGKITTGSKEFDTLLGGGVETQAITELFGKFGSGKTQLAHQLAVNVQLPKEKGGLEASAIYIDTENTFRPERIMQMAKALGLDPDKVLSNIHVARAYNSDHQMLLAEKAAEIVPEINAKLIVVDS
;
A
#
# COMPACT_ATOMS: atom_id res chain seq x y z
N MET A 1 -17.67 1.12 2.78
CA MET A 1 -18.29 1.87 3.88
C MET A 1 -17.21 2.81 4.37
N GLU A 2 -17.51 4.10 4.37
CA GLU A 2 -16.59 5.12 4.86
C GLU A 2 -16.61 5.14 6.41
N ILE A 3 -15.57 5.71 7.04
CA ILE A 3 -15.50 5.75 8.51
C ILE A 3 -16.66 6.55 9.12
N GLU A 4 -17.18 7.55 8.39
CA GLU A 4 -18.31 8.41 8.75
C GLU A 4 -19.64 7.66 8.81
N GLU A 5 -19.71 6.49 8.18
CA GLU A 5 -20.92 5.66 8.15
C GLU A 5 -20.99 4.69 9.36
N LEU A 6 -19.93 4.62 10.17
CA LEU A 6 -19.91 3.77 11.36
C LEU A 6 -20.87 4.29 12.44
N PRO A 7 -21.67 3.40 13.06
CA PRO A 7 -22.51 3.75 14.19
C PRO A 7 -21.73 4.40 15.34
N GLY A 8 -22.02 5.67 15.62
CA GLY A 8 -21.36 6.43 16.69
C GLY A 8 -20.16 7.26 16.21
N VAL A 9 -19.84 7.25 14.91
CA VAL A 9 -18.86 8.13 14.29
C VAL A 9 -19.60 9.25 13.56
N GLY A 10 -19.67 10.43 14.19
CA GLY A 10 -20.10 11.65 13.49
C GLY A 10 -18.92 12.32 12.78
N GLN A 11 -19.19 13.34 11.95
CA GLN A 11 -18.19 14.07 11.17
C GLN A 11 -16.96 14.51 12.00
N LYS A 12 -17.18 15.09 13.18
CA LYS A 12 -16.09 15.51 14.08
C LYS A 12 -15.22 14.37 14.60
N ILE A 13 -15.82 13.19 14.82
CA ILE A 13 -15.06 12.02 15.28
C ILE A 13 -14.28 11.43 14.12
N ALA A 14 -14.88 11.37 12.93
CA ALA A 14 -14.20 10.95 11.70
C ALA A 14 -12.98 11.83 11.40
N GLU A 15 -13.12 13.16 11.51
CA GLU A 15 -12.01 14.11 11.36
C GLU A 15 -10.87 13.81 12.35
N LYS A 16 -11.17 13.64 13.64
CA LYS A 16 -10.15 13.27 14.65
C LYS A 16 -9.47 11.93 14.36
N LEU A 17 -10.24 10.94 13.93
CA LEU A 17 -9.70 9.62 13.58
C LEU A 17 -8.75 9.74 12.39
N LYS A 18 -9.12 10.49 11.34
CA LYS A 18 -8.27 10.76 10.17
C LYS A 18 -7.00 11.54 10.55
N GLU A 19 -7.11 12.57 11.39
CA GLU A 19 -5.96 13.32 11.91
C GLU A 19 -4.99 12.44 12.70
N ALA A 20 -5.47 11.36 13.30
CA ALA A 20 -4.69 10.37 14.03
C ALA A 20 -4.24 9.18 13.18
N GLY A 21 -4.42 9.21 11.84
CA GLY A 21 -3.96 8.17 10.93
C GLY A 21 -4.94 7.01 10.69
N TYR A 22 -6.17 7.08 11.22
CA TYR A 22 -7.20 6.06 11.02
C TYR A 22 -8.05 6.38 9.78
N TYR A 23 -7.54 6.00 8.62
CA TYR A 23 -8.17 6.27 7.32
C TYR A 23 -9.17 5.18 6.89
N THR A 24 -9.12 3.99 7.49
CA THR A 24 -9.91 2.83 7.06
C THR A 24 -10.63 2.14 8.21
N LEU A 25 -11.67 1.36 7.91
CA LEU A 25 -12.36 0.54 8.90
C LEU A 25 -11.42 -0.50 9.54
N GLU A 26 -10.50 -1.06 8.75
CA GLU A 26 -9.50 -2.03 9.21
C GLU A 26 -8.61 -1.40 10.28
N SER A 27 -8.11 -0.17 10.04
CA SER A 27 -7.27 0.54 11.01
C SER A 27 -7.97 0.75 12.35
N ILE A 28 -9.27 1.05 12.32
CA ILE A 28 -10.11 1.22 13.53
C ILE A 28 -10.36 -0.14 14.20
N ALA A 29 -10.68 -1.18 13.43
CA ALA A 29 -11.03 -2.50 13.97
C ALA A 29 -9.84 -3.20 14.66
N THR A 30 -8.62 -2.93 14.20
CA THR A 30 -7.37 -3.42 14.79
C THR A 30 -6.81 -2.53 15.88
N ALA A 31 -7.33 -1.31 16.06
CA ALA A 31 -6.92 -0.41 17.11
C ALA A 31 -7.25 -0.94 18.51
N THR A 32 -6.49 -0.46 19.49
CA THR A 32 -6.74 -0.63 20.91
C THR A 32 -7.65 0.48 21.43
N VAL A 33 -8.33 0.22 22.54
CA VAL A 33 -9.14 1.23 23.22
C VAL A 33 -8.28 2.41 23.67
N SER A 34 -7.06 2.14 24.16
CA SER A 34 -6.12 3.16 24.64
C SER A 34 -5.71 4.13 23.53
N GLU A 35 -5.39 3.62 22.33
CA GLU A 35 -5.03 4.48 21.19
C GLU A 35 -6.19 5.41 20.83
N LEU A 36 -7.43 4.93 20.75
CA LEU A 36 -8.57 5.79 20.45
C LEU A 36 -8.89 6.78 21.59
N VAL A 37 -8.60 6.44 22.83
CA VAL A 37 -8.72 7.38 23.96
C VAL A 37 -7.68 8.50 23.86
N GLU A 38 -6.46 8.20 23.43
CA GLU A 38 -5.40 9.19 23.18
C GLU A 38 -5.77 10.17 22.05
N VAL A 39 -6.56 9.72 21.07
CA VAL A 39 -7.18 10.59 20.03
C VAL A 39 -8.26 11.53 20.61
N GLY A 40 -8.59 11.37 21.89
CA GLY A 40 -9.56 12.21 22.60
C GLY A 40 -11.00 11.72 22.47
N LEU A 41 -11.20 10.40 22.29
CA LEU A 41 -12.49 9.75 22.44
C LEU A 41 -12.69 9.28 23.90
N GLY A 42 -13.93 9.26 24.37
CA GLY A 42 -14.25 8.61 25.64
C GLY A 42 -14.15 7.08 25.50
N GLU A 43 -13.73 6.39 26.57
CA GLU A 43 -13.51 4.93 26.58
C GLU A 43 -14.72 4.13 26.06
N ALA A 44 -15.93 4.48 26.52
CA ALA A 44 -17.16 3.84 26.06
C ALA A 44 -17.43 4.05 24.56
N SER A 45 -17.09 5.23 24.03
CA SER A 45 -17.21 5.53 22.59
C SER A 45 -16.17 4.74 21.79
N ALA A 46 -14.93 4.68 22.26
CA ALA A 46 -13.86 3.91 21.64
C ALA A 46 -14.23 2.42 21.52
N ILE A 47 -14.69 1.80 22.61
CA ILE A 47 -15.17 0.40 22.59
C ILE A 47 -16.29 0.21 21.57
N LYS A 48 -17.28 1.11 21.55
CA LYS A 48 -18.43 1.03 20.64
C LYS A 48 -17.99 1.12 19.17
N ILE A 49 -17.11 2.05 18.84
CA ILE A 49 -16.63 2.28 17.48
C ILE A 49 -15.78 1.11 16.98
N ILE A 50 -14.86 0.60 17.82
CA ILE A 50 -14.03 -0.58 17.49
C ILE A 50 -14.92 -1.79 17.21
N ASN A 51 -15.90 -2.06 18.08
CA ASN A 51 -16.80 -3.21 17.89
C ASN A 51 -17.68 -3.04 16.65
N ALA A 52 -18.20 -1.84 16.38
CA ALA A 52 -18.97 -1.56 15.17
C ALA A 52 -18.15 -1.78 13.89
N ALA A 53 -16.85 -1.43 13.91
CA ALA A 53 -15.93 -1.69 12.80
C ALA A 53 -15.68 -3.20 12.61
N ARG A 54 -15.45 -3.94 13.70
CA ARG A 54 -15.26 -5.41 13.66
C ARG A 54 -16.49 -6.15 13.13
N GLU A 55 -17.68 -5.75 13.58
CA GLU A 55 -18.95 -6.31 13.11
C GLU A 55 -19.18 -6.05 11.62
N ASN A 56 -18.89 -4.82 11.14
CA ASN A 56 -19.01 -4.48 9.72
C ASN A 56 -18.04 -5.27 8.84
N LEU A 57 -16.81 -5.45 9.30
CA LEU A 57 -15.78 -6.24 8.61
C LEU A 57 -15.98 -7.76 8.77
N GLN A 58 -17.03 -8.18 9.48
CA GLN A 58 -17.31 -9.59 9.79
C GLN A 58 -16.09 -10.29 10.39
N MET A 59 -15.36 -9.58 11.26
CA MET A 59 -14.19 -10.13 11.95
C MET A 59 -14.64 -11.21 12.93
N GLY A 60 -14.31 -12.46 12.61
CA GLY A 60 -14.71 -13.64 13.37
C GLY A 60 -14.02 -14.89 12.84
N PHE A 61 -14.58 -16.07 13.14
CA PHE A 61 -14.08 -17.32 12.58
C PHE A 61 -14.60 -17.51 11.16
N GLU A 62 -13.71 -17.97 10.28
CA GLU A 62 -14.02 -18.28 8.90
C GLU A 62 -13.49 -19.67 8.52
N THR A 63 -14.05 -20.29 7.48
CA THR A 63 -13.55 -21.57 6.98
C THR A 63 -12.33 -21.35 6.08
N GLY A 64 -11.52 -22.39 5.88
CA GLY A 64 -10.42 -22.32 4.91
C GLY A 64 -10.87 -22.00 3.48
N LEU A 65 -12.12 -22.34 3.12
CA LEU A 65 -12.71 -21.97 1.83
C LEU A 65 -12.97 -20.46 1.73
N ASP A 66 -13.40 -19.83 2.82
CA ASP A 66 -13.64 -18.38 2.87
C ASP A 66 -12.31 -17.62 2.75
N VAL A 67 -11.27 -18.09 3.45
CA VAL A 67 -9.90 -17.57 3.30
C VAL A 67 -9.42 -17.70 1.86
N MET A 68 -9.63 -18.87 1.23
CA MET A 68 -9.22 -19.08 -0.16
C MET A 68 -9.93 -18.13 -1.12
N LYS A 69 -11.24 -17.93 -0.97
CA LYS A 69 -12.00 -16.95 -1.76
C LYS A 69 -11.49 -15.52 -1.56
N LYS A 70 -11.16 -15.12 -0.33
CA LYS A 70 -10.55 -13.80 -0.07
C LYS A 70 -9.22 -13.65 -0.80
N ARG A 71 -8.40 -14.71 -0.86
CA ARG A 71 -7.13 -14.70 -1.60
C ARG A 71 -7.30 -14.51 -3.12
N GLU A 72 -8.45 -14.80 -3.69
CA GLU A 72 -8.74 -14.51 -5.11
C GLU A 72 -8.73 -13.00 -5.41
N SER A 73 -8.93 -12.15 -4.39
CA SER A 73 -8.86 -10.69 -4.52
C SER A 73 -7.44 -10.12 -4.47
N ILE A 74 -6.43 -10.93 -4.14
CA ILE A 74 -5.03 -10.50 -4.06
C ILE A 74 -4.55 -10.13 -5.47
N GLY A 75 -4.20 -8.85 -5.65
CA GLY A 75 -3.53 -8.37 -6.85
C GLY A 75 -2.11 -8.91 -6.93
N LYS A 76 -1.63 -9.18 -8.14
CA LYS A 76 -0.24 -9.55 -8.40
C LYS A 76 0.35 -8.65 -9.47
N ILE A 77 1.54 -8.13 -9.22
CA ILE A 77 2.28 -7.29 -10.16
C ILE A 77 3.35 -8.15 -10.82
N THR A 78 3.32 -8.26 -12.16
CA THR A 78 4.35 -8.97 -12.92
C THR A 78 5.71 -8.33 -12.69
N THR A 79 6.75 -9.15 -12.57
CA THR A 79 8.15 -8.72 -12.54
C THR A 79 8.68 -8.41 -13.94
N GLY A 80 7.96 -8.78 -15.00
CA GLY A 80 8.42 -8.75 -16.39
C GLY A 80 9.24 -10.00 -16.81
N SER A 81 9.56 -10.89 -15.87
CA SER A 81 10.16 -12.21 -16.14
C SER A 81 9.15 -13.31 -15.86
N LYS A 82 8.93 -14.18 -16.85
CA LYS A 82 8.01 -15.32 -16.70
C LYS A 82 8.51 -16.32 -15.64
N GLU A 83 9.81 -16.55 -15.60
CA GLU A 83 10.45 -17.46 -14.65
C GLU A 83 10.34 -16.91 -13.23
N PHE A 84 10.56 -15.61 -13.05
CA PHE A 84 10.45 -15.00 -11.72
C PHE A 84 8.99 -14.91 -11.27
N ASP A 85 8.05 -14.56 -12.16
CA ASP A 85 6.63 -14.60 -11.85
C ASP A 85 6.19 -16.01 -11.44
N THR A 86 6.66 -17.04 -12.15
CA THR A 86 6.38 -18.45 -11.79
C THR A 86 6.91 -18.78 -10.40
N LEU A 87 8.14 -18.36 -10.08
CA LEU A 87 8.74 -18.55 -8.75
C LEU A 87 7.91 -17.88 -7.64
N LEU A 88 7.35 -16.69 -7.90
CA LEU A 88 6.52 -15.95 -6.96
C LEU A 88 5.05 -16.40 -6.96
N GLY A 89 4.66 -17.39 -7.77
CA GLY A 89 3.28 -17.84 -7.89
C GLY A 89 2.37 -16.85 -8.61
N GLY A 90 2.89 -16.07 -9.55
CA GLY A 90 2.17 -15.18 -10.47
C GLY A 90 2.66 -13.73 -10.47
N GLY A 91 3.56 -13.35 -9.57
CA GLY A 91 4.08 -11.98 -9.44
C GLY A 91 4.15 -11.53 -7.97
N VAL A 92 4.49 -10.26 -7.75
CA VAL A 92 4.57 -9.67 -6.40
C VAL A 92 3.15 -9.41 -5.89
N GLU A 93 2.78 -10.03 -4.77
CA GLU A 93 1.42 -9.96 -4.19
C GLU A 93 1.17 -8.64 -3.45
N THR A 94 -0.02 -8.07 -3.63
CA THR A 94 -0.57 -7.05 -2.70
C THR A 94 -0.92 -7.68 -1.36
N GLN A 95 -1.12 -6.87 -0.32
CA GLN A 95 -1.42 -7.33 1.06
C GLN A 95 -0.30 -8.19 1.68
N ALA A 96 0.92 -8.10 1.14
CA ALA A 96 2.10 -8.79 1.63
C ALA A 96 3.33 -7.87 1.53
N ILE A 97 4.36 -8.18 2.32
CA ILE A 97 5.70 -7.59 2.17
C ILE A 97 6.56 -8.61 1.44
N THR A 98 7.14 -8.20 0.31
CA THR A 98 8.14 -8.98 -0.42
C THR A 98 9.51 -8.35 -0.22
N GLU A 99 10.39 -9.03 0.49
CA GLU A 99 11.76 -8.56 0.73
C GLU A 99 12.71 -9.05 -0.37
N LEU A 100 13.44 -8.11 -0.99
CA LEU A 100 14.47 -8.40 -1.98
C LEU A 100 15.84 -8.09 -1.37
N PHE A 101 16.63 -9.13 -1.06
CA PHE A 101 17.97 -8.95 -0.48
C PHE A 101 19.07 -9.51 -1.42
N GLY A 102 20.26 -8.92 -1.34
CA GLY A 102 21.39 -9.32 -2.18
C GLY A 102 22.48 -8.25 -2.28
N LYS A 103 23.63 -8.64 -2.84
CA LYS A 103 24.79 -7.75 -3.03
C LYS A 103 24.45 -6.54 -3.90
N PHE A 104 25.26 -5.48 -3.82
CA PHE A 104 25.18 -4.37 -4.77
C PHE A 104 25.25 -4.89 -6.22
N GLY A 105 24.40 -4.34 -7.10
CA GLY A 105 24.32 -4.77 -8.49
C GLY A 105 23.55 -6.07 -8.75
N SER A 106 22.97 -6.72 -7.72
CA SER A 106 22.17 -7.95 -7.90
C SER A 106 20.80 -7.73 -8.55
N GLY A 107 20.41 -6.47 -8.81
CA GLY A 107 19.15 -6.13 -9.49
C GLY A 107 18.00 -5.67 -8.58
N LYS A 108 18.21 -5.49 -7.27
CA LYS A 108 17.17 -5.02 -6.32
C LYS A 108 16.47 -3.74 -6.79
N THR A 109 17.23 -2.66 -6.94
CA THR A 109 16.76 -1.38 -7.49
C THR A 109 16.16 -1.53 -8.88
N GLN A 110 16.69 -2.40 -9.74
CA GLN A 110 16.13 -2.62 -11.09
C GLN A 110 14.73 -3.22 -11.02
N LEU A 111 14.52 -4.19 -10.14
CA LEU A 111 13.19 -4.78 -9.94
C LEU A 111 12.24 -3.76 -9.30
N ALA A 112 12.70 -2.98 -8.32
CA ALA A 112 11.92 -1.90 -7.72
C ALA A 112 11.41 -0.89 -8.76
N HIS A 113 12.30 -0.42 -9.66
CA HIS A 113 11.93 0.45 -10.78
C HIS A 113 10.93 -0.26 -11.73
N GLN A 114 11.17 -1.53 -12.06
CA GLN A 114 10.32 -2.28 -12.96
C GLN A 114 8.91 -2.48 -12.39
N LEU A 115 8.78 -2.77 -11.09
CA LEU A 115 7.50 -2.89 -10.41
C LEU A 115 6.74 -1.55 -10.37
N ALA A 116 7.45 -0.43 -10.14
CA ALA A 116 6.87 0.91 -10.18
C ALA A 116 6.29 1.30 -11.55
N VAL A 117 6.82 0.72 -12.64
CA VAL A 117 6.22 0.80 -13.97
C VAL A 117 5.09 -0.21 -14.14
N ASN A 118 5.30 -1.47 -13.75
CA ASN A 118 4.37 -2.56 -14.04
C ASN A 118 3.06 -2.47 -13.26
N VAL A 119 3.06 -1.89 -12.05
CA VAL A 119 1.81 -1.67 -11.27
C VAL A 119 0.79 -0.82 -12.03
N GLN A 120 1.27 0.05 -12.94
CA GLN A 120 0.44 0.94 -13.74
C GLN A 120 -0.18 0.24 -14.97
N LEU A 121 0.28 -0.97 -15.32
CA LEU A 121 -0.26 -1.71 -16.45
C LEU A 121 -1.71 -2.15 -16.16
N PRO A 122 -2.49 -2.40 -17.23
CA PRO A 122 -3.76 -3.10 -17.11
C PRO A 122 -3.62 -4.48 -16.46
N LYS A 123 -4.69 -4.95 -15.80
CA LYS A 123 -4.70 -6.26 -15.12
C LYS A 123 -4.41 -7.43 -16.05
N GLU A 124 -4.91 -7.37 -17.29
CA GLU A 124 -4.66 -8.38 -18.32
C GLU A 124 -3.20 -8.41 -18.80
N LYS A 125 -2.41 -7.38 -18.48
CA LYS A 125 -0.96 -7.30 -18.72
C LYS A 125 -0.13 -7.50 -17.45
N GLY A 126 -0.75 -7.93 -16.34
CA GLY A 126 -0.08 -8.20 -15.08
C GLY A 126 0.18 -6.97 -14.20
N GLY A 127 -0.49 -5.85 -14.47
CA GLY A 127 -0.49 -4.69 -13.56
C GLY A 127 -1.77 -4.59 -12.74
N LEU A 128 -1.99 -3.44 -12.10
CA LEU A 128 -3.14 -3.19 -11.23
C LEU A 128 -3.84 -1.84 -11.52
N GLU A 129 -3.48 -1.18 -12.62
CA GLU A 129 -3.99 0.14 -13.02
C GLU A 129 -3.90 1.16 -11.88
N ALA A 130 -2.73 1.23 -11.25
CA ALA A 130 -2.51 1.96 -10.01
C ALA A 130 -1.14 2.66 -9.99
N SER A 131 -0.99 3.65 -9.11
CA SER A 131 0.26 4.37 -8.90
C SER A 131 1.21 3.63 -7.97
N ALA A 132 2.44 4.14 -7.88
CA ALA A 132 3.47 3.66 -6.96
C ALA A 132 3.96 4.78 -6.03
N ILE A 133 4.26 4.44 -4.78
CA ILE A 133 5.05 5.27 -3.87
C ILE A 133 6.45 4.70 -3.80
N TYR A 134 7.47 5.54 -3.88
CA TYR A 134 8.88 5.13 -3.86
C TYR A 134 9.63 5.92 -2.77
N ILE A 135 9.98 5.25 -1.69
CA ILE A 135 10.82 5.78 -0.61
C ILE A 135 12.27 5.39 -0.92
N ASP A 136 13.05 6.37 -1.37
CA ASP A 136 14.45 6.20 -1.75
C ASP A 136 15.36 6.54 -0.56
N THR A 137 16.09 5.54 -0.06
CA THR A 137 16.96 5.70 1.11
C THR A 137 18.42 5.98 0.74
N GLU A 138 18.86 5.60 -0.46
CA GLU A 138 20.25 5.68 -0.90
C GLU A 138 20.47 6.59 -2.13
N ASN A 139 19.43 7.33 -2.54
CA ASN A 139 19.44 8.15 -3.77
C ASN A 139 19.70 7.30 -5.02
N THR A 140 19.02 6.15 -5.12
CA THR A 140 19.15 5.18 -6.21
C THR A 140 18.07 5.33 -7.28
N PHE A 141 17.01 6.11 -7.03
CA PHE A 141 15.95 6.35 -8.00
C PHE A 141 16.48 7.11 -9.23
N ARG A 142 16.25 6.57 -10.43
CA ARG A 142 16.70 7.15 -11.71
C ARG A 142 15.50 7.31 -12.65
N PRO A 143 14.94 8.53 -12.81
CA PRO A 143 13.82 8.78 -13.72
C PRO A 143 14.11 8.31 -15.16
N GLU A 144 15.34 8.44 -15.63
CA GLU A 144 15.77 8.02 -16.96
C GLU A 144 15.57 6.52 -17.17
N ARG A 145 15.76 5.72 -16.10
CA ARG A 145 15.56 4.28 -16.14
C ARG A 145 14.09 3.91 -16.19
N ILE A 146 13.23 4.62 -15.45
CA ILE A 146 11.77 4.50 -15.56
C ILE A 146 11.32 4.80 -16.99
N MET A 147 11.79 5.91 -17.57
CA MET A 147 11.43 6.27 -18.95
C MET A 147 11.84 5.20 -19.95
N GLN A 148 13.01 4.58 -19.76
CA GLN A 148 13.46 3.47 -20.61
C GLN A 148 12.54 2.25 -20.50
N MET A 149 12.16 1.87 -19.28
CA MET A 149 11.23 0.75 -19.03
C MET A 149 9.84 1.04 -19.61
N ALA A 150 9.33 2.26 -19.43
CA ALA A 150 8.05 2.70 -20.00
C ALA A 150 8.04 2.61 -21.53
N LYS A 151 9.08 3.15 -22.20
CA LYS A 151 9.22 3.07 -23.67
C LYS A 151 9.26 1.63 -24.17
N ALA A 152 9.95 0.74 -23.46
CA ALA A 152 10.02 -0.67 -23.83
C ALA A 152 8.64 -1.37 -23.83
N LEU A 153 7.70 -0.86 -23.03
CA LEU A 153 6.32 -1.34 -22.97
C LEU A 153 5.35 -0.55 -23.87
N GLY A 154 5.86 0.41 -24.64
CA GLY A 154 5.03 1.30 -25.48
C GLY A 154 4.17 2.28 -24.68
N LEU A 155 4.55 2.58 -23.43
CA LEU A 155 3.87 3.53 -22.58
C LEU A 155 4.42 4.95 -22.78
N ASP A 156 3.61 5.95 -22.43
CA ASP A 156 4.02 7.35 -22.36
C ASP A 156 4.91 7.56 -21.11
N PRO A 157 6.21 7.87 -21.28
CA PRO A 157 7.15 7.96 -20.16
C PRO A 157 6.80 9.05 -19.14
N ASP A 158 6.25 10.17 -19.60
CA ASP A 158 5.93 11.30 -18.74
C ASP A 158 4.72 10.97 -17.87
N LYS A 159 3.73 10.28 -18.45
CA LYS A 159 2.59 9.74 -17.67
C LYS A 159 3.04 8.71 -16.65
N VAL A 160 3.92 7.78 -17.03
CA VAL A 160 4.44 6.76 -16.12
C VAL A 160 5.17 7.42 -14.94
N LEU A 161 6.02 8.42 -15.21
CA LEU A 161 6.70 9.17 -14.15
C LEU A 161 5.74 9.93 -13.24
N SER A 162 4.68 10.54 -13.81
CA SER A 162 3.70 11.30 -13.01
C SER A 162 2.90 10.43 -12.02
N ASN A 163 2.85 9.11 -12.25
CA ASN A 163 2.19 8.14 -11.38
C ASN A 163 3.16 7.46 -10.39
N ILE A 164 4.40 7.94 -10.26
CA ILE A 164 5.37 7.46 -9.27
C ILE A 164 5.69 8.59 -8.30
N HIS A 165 5.21 8.45 -7.06
CA HIS A 165 5.35 9.43 -6.00
C HIS A 165 6.62 9.14 -5.19
N VAL A 166 7.68 9.91 -5.43
CA VAL A 166 9.01 9.65 -4.86
C VAL A 166 9.27 10.55 -3.66
N ALA A 167 9.78 9.98 -2.57
CA ALA A 167 10.29 10.72 -1.44
C ALA A 167 11.67 10.19 -1.02
N ARG A 168 12.60 11.11 -0.72
CA ARG A 168 13.94 10.76 -0.26
C ARG A 168 14.00 10.72 1.26
N ALA A 169 14.32 9.57 1.83
CA ALA A 169 14.65 9.47 3.25
C ALA A 169 16.12 9.84 3.49
N TYR A 170 16.39 10.56 4.58
CA TYR A 170 17.76 10.98 4.93
C TYR A 170 18.29 10.27 6.19
N ASN A 171 17.39 9.65 6.96
CA ASN A 171 17.65 8.88 8.16
C ASN A 171 16.41 8.03 8.49
N SER A 172 16.49 7.21 9.53
CA SER A 172 15.41 6.31 9.97
C SER A 172 14.15 7.06 10.42
N ASP A 173 14.29 8.16 11.13
CA ASP A 173 13.14 8.94 11.64
C ASP A 173 12.36 9.55 10.47
N HIS A 174 13.07 10.07 9.47
CA HIS A 174 12.47 10.58 8.25
C HIS A 174 11.82 9.45 7.42
N GLN A 175 12.46 8.28 7.34
CA GLN A 175 11.87 7.12 6.66
C GLN A 175 10.55 6.68 7.30
N MET A 176 10.49 6.65 8.64
CA MET A 176 9.25 6.32 9.36
C MET A 176 8.15 7.34 9.07
N LEU A 177 8.47 8.64 9.15
CA LEU A 177 7.53 9.71 8.81
C LEU A 177 7.01 9.58 7.36
N LEU A 178 7.87 9.21 6.41
CA LEU A 178 7.45 9.01 5.02
C LEU A 178 6.53 7.80 4.86
N ALA A 179 6.73 6.73 5.62
CA ALA A 179 5.85 5.57 5.62
C ALA A 179 4.47 5.90 6.20
N GLU A 180 4.41 6.71 7.27
CA GLU A 180 3.15 7.21 7.83
C GLU A 180 2.40 8.10 6.83
N LYS A 181 3.10 9.05 6.20
CA LYS A 181 2.52 9.90 5.14
C LYS A 181 2.08 9.12 3.91
N ALA A 182 2.74 8.00 3.61
CA ALA A 182 2.29 7.13 2.52
C ALA A 182 0.88 6.62 2.78
N ALA A 183 0.55 6.24 4.02
CA ALA A 183 -0.80 5.77 4.38
C ALA A 183 -1.88 6.83 4.14
N GLU A 184 -1.56 8.12 4.37
CA GLU A 184 -2.45 9.26 4.11
C GLU A 184 -2.78 9.41 2.62
N ILE A 185 -1.77 9.34 1.74
CA ILE A 185 -1.96 9.65 0.31
C ILE A 185 -2.43 8.45 -0.51
N VAL A 186 -2.23 7.21 -0.04
CA VAL A 186 -2.58 5.97 -0.78
C VAL A 186 -3.98 6.02 -1.41
N PRO A 187 -5.05 6.45 -0.70
CA PRO A 187 -6.39 6.55 -1.28
C PRO A 187 -6.49 7.61 -2.39
N GLU A 188 -5.84 8.75 -2.22
CA GLU A 188 -5.92 9.89 -3.15
C GLU A 188 -5.30 9.59 -4.51
N ILE A 189 -4.17 8.87 -4.50
CA ILE A 189 -3.40 8.57 -5.71
C ILE A 189 -3.66 7.14 -6.23
N ASN A 190 -4.53 6.37 -5.58
CA ASN A 190 -4.78 4.95 -5.88
C ASN A 190 -3.45 4.16 -5.95
N ALA A 191 -2.65 4.23 -4.90
CA ALA A 191 -1.37 3.51 -4.83
C ALA A 191 -1.60 2.04 -4.46
N LYS A 192 -0.99 1.12 -5.22
CA LYS A 192 -1.02 -0.33 -4.94
C LYS A 192 0.37 -0.95 -4.84
N LEU A 193 1.41 -0.13 -4.89
CA LEU A 193 2.79 -0.51 -4.65
C LEU A 193 3.45 0.56 -3.78
N ILE A 194 4.08 0.14 -2.70
CA ILE A 194 5.00 0.96 -1.92
C ILE A 194 6.37 0.27 -2.01
N VAL A 195 7.35 1.01 -2.52
CA VAL A 195 8.75 0.57 -2.56
C VAL A 195 9.51 1.31 -1.47
N VAL A 196 10.33 0.57 -0.73
CA VAL A 196 11.37 1.12 0.16
C VAL A 196 12.68 0.52 -0.31
N ASP A 197 13.51 1.31 -1.01
CA ASP A 197 14.72 0.82 -1.67
C ASP A 197 15.99 1.33 -0.98
N SER A 198 16.91 0.40 -0.77
CA SER A 198 18.27 0.61 -0.25
C SER A 198 19.29 0.11 -1.28
#